data_AF-A0A7L2AZ47-F1
#
_entry.id   AF-A0A7L2AZ47-F1
#
_cell.length_a   1.000
_cell.length_b   1.000
_cell.length_c   1.000
_cell.angle_alpha   90.00
_cell.angle_beta   90.00
_cell.angle_gamma   90.00
#
_symmetry.space_group_name_H-M   'P 1'
#
loop_
_entity.id
_entity.type
_entity.pdbx_description
1 polymer ?
#
loop_
_entity_poly.entity_id
_entity_poly.type
_entity_poly.pdbx_seq_one_letter_code
_entity_poly.pdbx_strand_id
1 'polypeptide(L)'
;LPALARRRQKWSVDPRNSAWSNDESKFGQKMLEKMGWSKGKGLGAQEQGNTEHIKVQVKNNMLGLGATISYEDNWIAHQDDFNQLLAELNVCHGQGETESAVNNQKTFSLEEKSKSSKKRVHYMKFAKGKDLSSRSEDDLSCIFGKRQKSVKTQ
;
A
#
# COMPACT_ATOMS: atom_id res chain seq x y z
N LEU A 1 -3.62 11.23 30.00
CA LEU A 1 -2.18 10.85 29.98
C LEU A 1 -1.47 11.77 28.97
N PRO A 2 -0.37 12.44 29.31
CA PRO A 2 0.30 13.34 28.38
C PRO A 2 1.00 12.52 27.28
N ALA A 3 0.97 13.01 26.04
CA ALA A 3 1.64 12.37 24.91
C ALA A 3 3.17 12.39 25.12
N LEU A 4 3.80 11.23 25.01
CA LEU A 4 5.25 11.09 25.15
C LEU A 4 5.98 11.86 24.04
N ALA A 5 6.96 12.67 24.42
CA ALA A 5 7.78 13.44 23.49
C ALA A 5 8.49 12.51 22.50
N ARG A 6 8.35 12.79 21.20
CA ARG A 6 9.00 12.03 20.12
C ARG A 6 10.52 12.12 20.28
N ARG A 7 11.14 11.01 20.72
CA ARG A 7 12.60 10.87 20.84
C ARG A 7 13.21 10.97 19.44
N ARG A 8 14.00 12.02 19.18
CA ARG A 8 14.78 12.13 17.94
C ARG A 8 15.88 11.07 17.98
N GLN A 9 15.79 10.05 17.12
CA GLN A 9 16.91 9.15 16.89
C GLN A 9 18.01 9.93 16.18
N LYS A 10 19.21 9.95 16.75
CA LYS A 10 20.38 10.52 16.08
C LYS A 10 20.88 9.46 15.10
N TRP A 11 20.64 9.68 13.80
CA TRP A 11 21.26 8.85 12.77
C TRP A 11 22.79 9.02 12.83
N SER A 12 23.51 7.91 12.67
CA SER A 12 24.96 7.94 12.45
C SER A 12 25.27 8.82 11.24
N VAL A 13 26.43 9.49 11.25
CA VAL A 13 26.90 10.35 10.15
C VAL A 13 26.98 9.59 8.82
N ASP A 14 27.20 8.27 8.88
CA ASP A 14 27.12 7.38 7.72
C ASP A 14 26.28 6.14 8.05
N PRO A 15 24.96 6.18 7.83
CA PRO A 15 24.07 5.06 8.13
C PRO A 15 24.25 3.87 7.19
N ARG A 16 24.92 4.03 6.05
CA ARG A 16 25.20 2.95 5.09
C ARG A 16 26.65 2.46 5.14
N ASN A 17 27.47 3.02 6.02
CA ASN A 17 28.90 2.74 6.13
C ASN A 17 29.66 2.83 4.79
N SER A 18 29.22 3.74 3.92
CA SER A 18 29.77 3.97 2.59
C SER A 18 31.23 4.46 2.60
N ALA A 19 31.60 5.27 3.60
CA ALA A 19 32.97 5.75 3.78
C ALA A 19 33.95 4.60 4.05
N TRP A 20 33.49 3.56 4.76
CA TRP A 20 34.31 2.36 4.97
C TRP A 20 34.31 1.45 3.76
N SER A 21 33.16 1.21 3.12
CA SER A 21 33.07 0.28 1.98
C SER A 21 33.79 0.76 0.72
N ASN A 22 33.91 2.08 0.53
CA ASN A 22 34.51 2.68 -0.65
C ASN A 22 36.00 3.06 -0.47
N ASP A 23 36.56 2.86 0.72
CA ASP A 23 37.94 3.22 1.01
C ASP A 23 38.89 2.11 0.51
N GLU A 24 39.61 2.43 -0.56
CA GLU A 24 40.54 1.53 -1.24
C GLU A 24 41.90 1.40 -0.54
N SER A 25 42.17 2.26 0.44
CA SER A 25 43.49 2.36 1.07
C SER A 25 43.68 1.42 2.26
N LYS A 26 42.64 0.64 2.62
CA LYS A 26 42.62 -0.21 3.80
C LYS A 26 43.60 -1.37 3.72
N PHE A 27 44.08 -1.79 4.90
CA PHE A 27 45.00 -2.92 5.06
C PHE A 27 44.50 -4.19 4.36
N GLY A 28 43.24 -4.58 4.59
CA GLY A 28 42.69 -5.80 4.01
C GLY A 28 42.62 -5.77 2.48
N GLN A 29 42.27 -4.61 1.91
CA GLN A 29 42.23 -4.44 0.46
C GLN A 29 43.64 -4.55 -0.15
N LYS A 30 44.60 -3.80 0.39
CA LYS A 30 46.01 -3.88 -0.07
C LYS A 30 46.59 -5.29 0.05
N MET A 31 46.21 -6.03 1.09
CA MET A 31 46.65 -7.41 1.29
C MET A 31 46.07 -8.35 0.22
N LEU A 32 44.78 -8.22 -0.09
CA LEU A 32 44.12 -9.03 -1.13
C LEU A 32 44.68 -8.70 -2.52
N GLU A 33 44.89 -7.42 -2.81
CA GLU A 33 45.49 -6.97 -4.08
C GLU A 33 46.90 -7.53 -4.29
N LYS A 34 47.72 -7.57 -3.24
CA LYS A 34 49.04 -8.22 -3.28
C LYS A 34 48.98 -9.71 -3.56
N MET A 35 47.88 -10.37 -3.21
CA MET A 35 47.65 -11.79 -3.48
C MET A 35 46.98 -12.04 -4.85
N GLY A 36 46.83 -11.01 -5.68
CA GLY A 36 46.30 -11.12 -7.04
C GLY A 36 44.78 -10.94 -7.16
N TRP A 37 44.10 -10.61 -6.07
CA TRP A 37 42.68 -10.23 -6.14
C TRP A 37 42.54 -8.80 -6.68
N SER A 38 41.48 -8.50 -7.44
CA SER A 38 41.19 -7.13 -7.89
C SER A 38 39.76 -6.74 -7.56
N LYS A 39 39.55 -5.44 -7.32
CA LYS A 39 38.23 -4.89 -7.01
C LYS A 39 37.18 -5.31 -8.05
N GLY A 40 36.05 -5.82 -7.56
CA GLY A 40 34.93 -6.28 -8.40
C GLY A 40 35.00 -7.75 -8.80
N LYS A 41 36.10 -8.46 -8.55
CA LYS A 41 36.21 -9.90 -8.81
C LYS A 41 35.80 -10.74 -7.60
N GLY A 42 35.19 -11.89 -7.87
CA GLY A 42 34.93 -12.91 -6.87
C GLY A 42 36.22 -13.57 -6.38
N LEU A 43 36.17 -14.18 -5.18
CA LEU A 43 37.27 -14.98 -4.67
C LEU A 43 37.23 -16.42 -5.21
N GLY A 44 38.37 -17.10 -5.24
CA GLY A 44 38.49 -18.49 -5.69
C GLY A 44 39.26 -18.64 -6.99
N ALA A 45 39.61 -19.89 -7.34
CA ALA A 45 40.47 -20.19 -8.49
C ALA A 45 39.89 -19.74 -9.85
N GLN A 46 38.57 -19.67 -9.96
CA GLN A 46 37.84 -19.22 -11.15
C GLN A 46 37.03 -17.96 -10.87
N GLU A 47 37.38 -17.20 -9.82
CA GLU A 47 36.67 -15.99 -9.41
C GLU A 47 35.17 -16.23 -9.10
N GLN A 48 34.83 -17.45 -8.70
CA GLN A 48 33.44 -17.92 -8.56
C GLN A 48 32.73 -17.44 -7.28
N GLY A 49 33.47 -16.84 -6.34
CA GLY A 49 32.92 -16.34 -5.09
C GLY A 49 32.02 -15.13 -5.31
N ASN A 50 31.04 -14.94 -4.41
CA ASN A 50 30.15 -13.79 -4.49
C ASN A 50 30.92 -12.47 -4.29
N THR A 51 30.62 -11.47 -5.09
CA THR A 51 31.25 -10.13 -5.02
C THR A 51 30.66 -9.28 -3.90
N GLU A 52 29.43 -9.58 -3.49
CA GLU A 52 28.73 -8.91 -2.40
C GLU A 52 28.70 -9.75 -1.11
N HIS A 53 28.58 -9.07 0.02
CA HIS A 53 28.35 -9.70 1.30
C HIS A 53 26.90 -10.24 1.41
N ILE A 54 26.70 -11.24 2.27
CA ILE A 54 25.37 -11.77 2.56
C ILE A 54 24.57 -10.70 3.34
N LYS A 55 23.39 -10.33 2.82
CA LYS A 55 22.49 -9.36 3.45
C LYS A 55 21.52 -10.07 4.38
N VAL A 56 21.46 -9.63 5.64
CA VAL A 56 20.52 -10.15 6.64
C VAL A 56 19.38 -9.16 6.83
N GLN A 57 18.16 -9.65 6.76
CA GLN A 57 16.97 -8.86 7.08
C GLN A 57 16.75 -8.87 8.60
N VAL A 58 16.75 -7.69 9.22
CA VAL A 58 16.50 -7.57 10.66
C VAL A 58 15.00 -7.59 10.90
N LYS A 59 14.54 -8.53 11.71
CA LYS A 59 13.15 -8.63 12.13
C LYS A 59 12.88 -7.67 13.29
N ASN A 60 12.22 -6.55 12.97
CA ASN A 60 11.82 -5.54 13.96
C ASN A 60 10.37 -5.68 14.44
N ASN A 61 9.70 -6.80 14.14
CA ASN A 61 8.31 -7.05 14.49
C ASN A 61 8.16 -8.25 15.43
N MET A 62 7.01 -8.34 16.12
CA MET A 62 6.69 -9.43 17.05
C MET A 62 5.91 -10.58 16.37
N LEU A 63 5.71 -10.51 15.05
CA LEU A 63 4.95 -11.51 14.31
C LEU A 63 5.69 -12.85 14.26
N GLY A 64 4.98 -13.97 14.05
CA GLY A 64 5.60 -15.28 13.81
C GLY A 64 6.47 -15.31 12.55
N LEU A 65 7.35 -16.31 12.43
CA LEU A 65 8.05 -16.57 11.16
C LEU A 65 7.01 -16.99 10.09
N GLY A 66 7.09 -16.42 8.90
CA GLY A 66 6.13 -16.68 7.81
C GLY A 66 4.83 -15.86 7.87
N ALA A 67 4.58 -15.10 8.93
CA ALA A 67 3.43 -14.21 8.99
C ALA A 67 3.68 -12.95 8.12
N THR A 68 2.89 -12.80 7.06
CA THR A 68 2.90 -11.60 6.21
C THR A 68 2.02 -10.51 6.85
N ILE A 69 2.38 -9.24 6.61
CA ILE A 69 1.63 -8.07 7.10
C ILE A 69 0.24 -7.95 6.44
N SER A 70 -0.07 -8.79 5.45
CA SER A 70 -1.32 -8.81 4.70
C SER A 70 -2.51 -9.38 5.49
N TYR A 71 -2.62 -9.09 6.79
CA TYR A 71 -3.79 -9.46 7.59
C TYR A 71 -5.03 -8.65 7.18
N GLU A 72 -4.84 -7.41 6.76
CA GLU A 72 -5.89 -6.51 6.25
C GLU A 72 -6.59 -7.05 4.98
N ASP A 73 -5.94 -7.95 4.23
CA ASP A 73 -6.49 -8.50 2.99
C ASP A 73 -7.61 -9.50 3.25
N ASN A 74 -7.53 -10.24 4.35
CA ASN A 74 -8.48 -11.32 4.65
C ASN A 74 -9.84 -10.79 5.12
N TRP A 75 -9.88 -9.63 5.79
CA TRP A 75 -11.14 -9.00 6.23
C TRP A 75 -12.02 -8.57 5.04
N ILE A 76 -11.39 -8.01 4.00
CA ILE A 76 -12.12 -7.48 2.83
C ILE A 76 -12.53 -8.59 1.86
N ALA A 77 -11.72 -9.65 1.73
CA ALA A 77 -12.00 -10.78 0.84
C ALA A 77 -13.38 -11.40 1.11
N HIS A 78 -13.72 -11.63 2.38
CA HIS A 78 -15.02 -12.19 2.76
C HIS A 78 -16.20 -11.27 2.41
N GLN A 79 -15.99 -9.95 2.41
CA GLN A 79 -17.04 -8.99 2.05
C GLN A 79 -17.35 -9.06 0.55
N ASP A 80 -16.32 -9.16 -0.30
CA ASP A 80 -16.48 -9.29 -1.76
C ASP A 80 -17.15 -10.63 -2.12
N ASP A 81 -16.74 -11.73 -1.51
CA ASP A 81 -17.35 -13.06 -1.70
C ASP A 81 -18.83 -13.06 -1.29
N PHE A 82 -19.16 -12.42 -0.18
CA PHE A 82 -20.54 -12.28 0.28
C PHE A 82 -21.39 -11.41 -0.66
N ASN A 83 -20.83 -10.30 -1.15
CA ASN A 83 -21.50 -9.45 -2.14
C ASN A 83 -21.77 -10.21 -3.45
N GLN A 84 -20.84 -11.06 -3.87
CA GLN A 84 -21.01 -11.92 -5.04
C GLN A 84 -22.12 -12.96 -4.82
N LEU A 85 -22.16 -13.62 -3.66
CA LEU A 85 -23.23 -14.56 -3.31
C LEU A 85 -24.61 -13.89 -3.34
N LEU A 86 -24.72 -12.69 -2.76
CA LEU A 86 -25.99 -11.93 -2.78
C LEU A 86 -26.40 -11.54 -4.20
N ALA A 87 -25.45 -11.17 -5.06
CA ALA A 87 -25.72 -10.88 -6.45
C ALA A 87 -26.24 -12.13 -7.19
N GLU A 88 -25.62 -13.29 -6.98
CA GLU A 88 -26.04 -14.56 -7.57
C GLU A 88 -27.44 -14.99 -7.08
N LEU A 89 -27.73 -14.83 -5.78
CA LEU A 89 -29.07 -15.09 -5.23
C LEU A 89 -30.14 -14.18 -5.81
N ASN A 90 -29.83 -12.89 -6.00
CA ASN A 90 -30.74 -11.95 -6.65
C ASN A 90 -31.01 -12.32 -8.11
N VAL A 91 -30.03 -12.89 -8.82
CA VAL A 91 -30.21 -13.40 -10.19
C VAL A 91 -31.12 -14.62 -10.22
N CYS A 92 -30.97 -15.55 -9.26
CA CYS A 92 -31.74 -16.80 -9.23
C CYS A 92 -33.18 -16.64 -8.73
N HIS A 93 -33.44 -15.72 -7.79
CA HIS A 93 -34.74 -15.56 -7.13
C HIS A 93 -35.43 -14.22 -7.38
N GLY A 94 -34.80 -13.29 -8.12
CA GLY A 94 -35.39 -12.02 -8.49
C GLY A 94 -36.55 -12.20 -9.47
N GLN A 95 -37.77 -12.30 -8.97
CA GLN A 95 -38.97 -12.18 -9.79
C GLN A 95 -39.08 -10.73 -10.29
N GLY A 96 -38.71 -10.51 -11.55
CA GLY A 96 -39.04 -9.29 -12.31
C GLY A 96 -37.88 -8.33 -12.53
N GLU A 97 -37.45 -8.24 -13.79
CA GLU A 97 -36.80 -7.09 -14.44
C GLU A 97 -36.02 -6.12 -13.53
N THR A 98 -34.79 -6.48 -13.18
CA THR A 98 -33.76 -5.47 -12.95
C THR A 98 -32.82 -5.52 -14.12
N GLU A 99 -33.12 -4.68 -15.11
CA GLU A 99 -32.13 -4.22 -16.08
C GLU A 99 -30.80 -4.05 -15.35
N SER A 100 -29.74 -4.65 -15.90
CA SER A 100 -28.36 -4.31 -15.53
C SER A 100 -28.16 -2.85 -15.85
N ALA A 101 -28.61 -2.01 -14.93
CA ALA A 101 -28.40 -0.59 -14.98
C ALA A 101 -26.95 -0.41 -14.54
N VAL A 102 -26.04 -0.64 -15.50
CA VAL A 102 -24.96 0.31 -15.78
C VAL A 102 -25.64 1.62 -16.17
N ASN A 103 -26.39 2.17 -15.22
CA ASN A 103 -27.06 3.43 -15.37
C ASN A 103 -25.89 4.38 -15.25
N ASN A 104 -25.62 5.07 -16.35
CA ASN A 104 -25.01 6.39 -16.38
C ASN A 104 -25.86 7.37 -15.53
N GLN A 105 -26.14 7.02 -14.28
CA GLN A 105 -26.67 7.91 -13.29
C GLN A 105 -25.51 8.83 -12.96
N LYS A 106 -25.48 9.97 -13.67
CA LYS A 106 -24.84 11.19 -13.18
C LYS A 106 -25.11 11.22 -11.68
N THR A 107 -24.04 11.12 -10.90
CA THR A 107 -24.10 11.09 -9.43
C THR A 107 -25.00 12.24 -9.02
N PHE A 108 -26.16 11.88 -8.49
CA PHE A 108 -27.23 12.84 -8.35
C PHE A 108 -26.84 13.82 -7.22
N SER A 109 -26.47 15.08 -7.56
CA SER A 109 -26.05 16.05 -6.55
C SER A 109 -27.25 16.51 -5.72
N LEU A 110 -27.23 16.14 -4.44
CA LEU A 110 -28.24 16.51 -3.47
C LEU A 110 -28.24 18.02 -3.23
N GLU A 111 -27.07 18.66 -3.36
CA GLU A 111 -26.96 20.11 -3.34
C GLU A 111 -27.70 20.76 -4.52
N GLU A 112 -27.53 20.25 -5.74
CA GLU A 112 -28.16 20.79 -6.94
C GLU A 112 -29.69 20.60 -6.95
N LYS A 113 -30.20 19.44 -6.47
CA LYS A 113 -31.65 19.26 -6.23
C LYS A 113 -32.19 20.23 -5.20
N SER A 114 -31.43 20.48 -4.14
CA SER A 114 -31.87 21.37 -3.07
C SER A 114 -31.99 22.82 -3.53
N LYS A 115 -31.17 23.24 -4.50
CA LYS A 115 -31.19 24.59 -5.10
C LYS A 115 -32.31 24.77 -6.13
N SER A 116 -32.63 23.71 -6.88
CA SER A 116 -33.69 23.74 -7.91
C SER A 116 -35.10 23.52 -7.33
N SER A 117 -35.21 22.97 -6.12
CA SER A 117 -36.49 22.77 -5.44
C SER A 117 -37.08 24.07 -4.88
N LYS A 118 -38.36 24.33 -5.16
CA LYS A 118 -39.14 25.44 -4.58
C LYS A 118 -39.41 25.26 -3.08
N LYS A 119 -39.38 24.03 -2.59
CA LYS A 119 -39.58 23.69 -1.17
C LYS A 119 -38.23 23.48 -0.50
N ARG A 120 -38.01 24.07 0.67
CA ARG A 120 -36.77 23.90 1.44
C ARG A 120 -36.66 22.45 1.91
N VAL A 121 -35.74 21.70 1.30
CA VAL A 121 -35.53 20.28 1.60
C VAL A 121 -34.71 20.13 2.89
N HIS A 122 -33.60 20.85 3.03
CA HIS A 122 -32.74 20.89 4.24
C HIS A 122 -31.91 22.19 4.32
N TYR A 123 -31.20 22.41 5.44
CA TYR A 123 -30.19 23.47 5.53
C TYR A 123 -28.97 23.13 4.65
N MET A 124 -28.39 24.15 3.98
CA MET A 124 -27.32 23.99 2.99
C MET A 124 -26.14 23.14 3.49
N LYS A 125 -25.75 23.29 4.76
CA LYS A 125 -24.67 22.49 5.36
C LYS A 125 -25.00 20.99 5.42
N PHE A 126 -26.27 20.63 5.63
CA PHE A 126 -26.71 19.23 5.66
C PHE A 126 -26.86 18.63 4.27
N ALA A 127 -27.35 19.40 3.29
CA ALA A 127 -27.42 18.94 1.90
C ALA A 127 -26.00 18.62 1.37
N LYS A 128 -25.05 19.53 1.59
CA LYS A 128 -23.63 19.34 1.26
C LYS A 128 -22.98 18.17 1.99
N GLY A 129 -23.28 18.00 3.28
CA GLY A 129 -22.70 16.93 4.09
C GLY A 129 -23.12 15.52 3.69
N LYS A 130 -24.30 15.37 3.08
CA LYS A 130 -24.83 14.08 2.60
C LYS A 130 -24.57 13.84 1.11
N ASP A 131 -24.00 14.81 0.41
CA ASP A 131 -23.70 14.69 -1.00
C ASP A 131 -22.36 13.99 -1.18
N LEU A 132 -22.39 12.81 -1.81
CA LEU A 132 -21.20 12.03 -2.13
C LEU A 132 -20.71 12.29 -3.55
N SER A 133 -21.45 13.05 -4.37
CA SER A 133 -21.10 13.31 -5.77
C SER A 133 -19.78 14.07 -5.94
N SER A 134 -19.35 14.83 -4.92
CA SER A 134 -18.12 15.61 -4.94
C SER A 134 -16.92 14.91 -4.27
N ARG A 135 -17.07 13.67 -3.80
CA ARG A 135 -15.99 12.91 -3.14
C ARG A 135 -15.12 12.21 -4.18
N SER A 136 -13.83 12.09 -3.91
CA SER A 136 -12.93 11.34 -4.79
C SER A 136 -13.25 9.85 -4.74
N GLU A 137 -12.93 9.14 -5.82
CA GLU A 137 -13.08 7.68 -5.88
C GLU A 137 -12.29 6.99 -4.77
N ASP A 138 -11.08 7.47 -4.48
CA ASP A 138 -10.25 6.97 -3.38
C ASP A 138 -10.95 7.09 -2.02
N ASP A 139 -11.59 8.22 -1.71
CA ASP A 139 -12.29 8.45 -0.44
C ASP A 139 -13.51 7.54 -0.29
N LEU A 140 -14.26 7.36 -1.38
CA LEU A 140 -15.37 6.39 -1.44
C LEU A 140 -14.87 4.96 -1.29
N SER A 141 -13.73 4.62 -1.90
CA SER A 141 -13.13 3.29 -1.81
C SER A 141 -12.73 2.95 -0.38
N CYS A 142 -12.18 3.92 0.37
CA CYS A 142 -11.86 3.78 1.79
C CYS A 142 -13.11 3.52 2.65
N ILE A 143 -14.23 4.17 2.36
CA ILE A 143 -15.49 3.97 3.10
C ILE A 143 -16.12 2.61 2.78
N PHE A 144 -16.13 2.22 1.50
CA PHE A 144 -16.74 0.97 1.06
C PHE A 144 -15.82 -0.25 1.21
N GLY A 145 -14.61 -0.07 1.73
CA GLY A 145 -13.62 -1.14 1.86
C GLY A 145 -13.15 -1.68 0.50
N LYS A 146 -13.39 -0.97 -0.60
CA LYS A 146 -12.95 -1.36 -1.94
C LYS A 146 -11.49 -1.01 -2.08
N ARG A 147 -10.64 -1.96 -2.52
CA ARG A 147 -9.24 -1.65 -2.83
C ARG A 147 -9.00 -1.64 -4.32
N GLN A 148 -8.44 -0.54 -4.80
CA GLN A 148 -7.80 -0.46 -6.11
C GLN A 148 -6.60 -1.42 -6.07
N LYS A 149 -6.64 -2.48 -6.89
CA LYS A 149 -5.48 -3.38 -7.02
C LYS A 149 -4.36 -2.54 -7.63
N SER A 150 -3.27 -2.34 -6.87
CA SER A 150 -2.04 -1.78 -7.41
C SER A 150 -1.66 -2.61 -8.63
N VAL A 151 -1.79 -2.03 -9.83
CA VAL A 151 -1.32 -2.66 -11.06
C VAL A 151 0.18 -2.83 -10.87
N LYS A 152 0.63 -4.07 -10.65
CA LYS A 152 2.06 -4.37 -10.66
C LYS A 152 2.51 -4.19 -12.10
N THR A 153 3.15 -3.06 -12.39
CA THR A 153 3.95 -2.90 -13.61
C THR A 153 5.00 -4.01 -13.58
N GLN A 154 4.98 -4.86 -14.60
CA GLN A 154 5.99 -5.89 -14.84
C GLN A 154 7.38 -5.27 -15.00
#